data_AF-A0A836SKI0-F1
#
_entry.id   AF-A0A836SKI0-F1
#
_cell.length_a   1.000
_cell.length_b   1.000
_cell.length_c   1.000
_cell.angle_alpha   90.00
_cell.angle_beta   90.00
_cell.angle_gamma   90.00
#
_symmetry.space_group_name_H-M   'P 1'
#
loop_
_entity.id
_entity.type
_entity.pdbx_description
1 polymer ?
#
loop_
_entity_poly.entity_id
_entity_poly.type
_entity_poly.pdbx_seq_one_letter_code
_entity_poly.pdbx_strand_id
1 'polypeptide(L)' 'KKLKKKKLDFIVLNSLNEKGSGFQYDTNKITILDAHNNIKKYQLKTKVAVAKDIVDYIERNK' A
#
# COMPACT_ATOMS: atom_id res chain seq x y z
N LYS A 1 -8.88 -4.55 12.21
CA LYS A 1 -9.10 -3.77 13.47
C LYS A 1 -8.66 -2.31 13.37
N LYS A 2 -7.44 -1.98 12.89
CA LYS A 2 -6.92 -0.60 12.80
C LYS A 2 -7.75 0.34 11.90
N LEU A 3 -8.19 -0.15 10.75
CA LEU A 3 -8.98 0.60 9.77
C LEU A 3 -10.34 1.05 10.33
N LYS A 4 -11.16 0.08 10.79
CA LYS A 4 -12.45 0.36 11.46
C LYS A 4 -12.29 1.25 12.71
N LYS A 5 -11.24 1.05 13.52
CA LYS A 5 -11.01 1.86 14.73
C LYS A 5 -10.66 3.32 14.41
N LYS A 6 -9.95 3.57 13.31
CA LYS A 6 -9.51 4.92 12.91
C LYS A 6 -10.40 5.61 11.88
N LYS A 7 -11.49 4.96 11.43
CA LYS A 7 -12.38 5.47 10.37
C LYS A 7 -11.60 5.90 9.11
N LEU A 8 -10.67 5.06 8.67
CA LEU A 8 -9.86 5.29 7.46
C LEU A 8 -10.53 4.63 6.25
N ASP A 9 -10.44 5.25 5.08
CA ASP A 9 -10.97 4.69 3.82
C ASP A 9 -10.14 3.49 3.35
N PHE A 10 -8.82 3.58 3.48
CA PHE A 10 -7.90 2.47 3.23
C PHE A 10 -6.60 2.64 4.03
N ILE A 11 -5.79 1.57 4.07
CA ILE A 11 -4.46 1.54 4.67
C ILE A 11 -3.49 0.97 3.65
N VAL A 12 -2.34 1.63 3.52
CA VAL A 12 -1.19 1.09 2.80
C VAL A 12 -0.25 0.41 3.79
N LEU A 13 -0.07 -0.89 3.63
CA LEU A 13 0.85 -1.71 4.42
C LEU A 13 2.15 -1.87 3.65
N ASN A 14 3.28 -1.49 4.24
CA ASN A 14 4.59 -1.80 3.68
C ASN A 14 5.07 -3.16 4.20
N SER A 15 5.51 -4.04 3.30
CA SER A 15 6.13 -5.30 3.66
C SER A 15 7.61 -5.08 3.96
N LEU A 16 8.01 -5.22 5.23
CA LEU A 16 9.41 -5.10 5.67
C LEU A 16 10.17 -6.45 5.61
N ASN A 17 9.48 -7.53 5.26
CA ASN A 17 9.98 -8.90 5.41
C ASN A 17 10.68 -9.43 4.15
N GLU A 18 10.82 -8.62 3.09
CA GLU A 18 11.46 -9.06 1.85
C GLU A 18 12.85 -8.43 1.72
N LYS A 19 13.83 -9.26 1.36
CA LYS A 19 15.19 -8.78 1.06
C LYS A 19 15.10 -7.79 -0.11
N GLY A 20 15.41 -6.51 0.15
CA GLY A 20 15.30 -5.43 -0.82
C GLY A 20 14.03 -4.56 -0.71
N SER A 21 13.21 -4.71 0.35
CA SER A 21 12.11 -3.78 0.65
C SER A 21 12.34 -3.05 1.98
N GLY A 22 12.01 -1.75 2.04
CA GLY A 22 12.09 -0.98 3.29
C GLY A 22 12.65 0.43 3.16
N PHE A 23 13.01 1.02 4.30
CA PHE A 23 13.40 2.43 4.38
C PHE A 23 14.68 2.75 3.60
N GLN A 24 15.66 1.84 3.60
CA GLN A 24 16.98 2.02 2.94
C GLN A 24 17.07 1.46 1.51
N TYR A 25 15.98 0.98 0.93
CA TYR A 25 15.94 0.47 -0.44
C TYR A 25 15.09 1.37 -1.33
N ASP A 26 15.40 1.44 -2.62
CA ASP A 26 14.59 2.21 -3.59
C ASP A 26 13.29 1.50 -3.98
N THR A 27 13.15 0.25 -3.56
CA THR A 27 11.99 -0.59 -3.82
C THR A 27 11.17 -0.84 -2.56
N ASN A 28 9.85 -0.88 -2.72
CA ASN A 28 8.90 -1.24 -1.68
C ASN A 28 7.89 -2.25 -2.25
N LYS A 29 7.41 -3.13 -1.36
CA LYS A 29 6.33 -4.07 -1.65
C LYS A 29 5.17 -3.70 -0.74
N ILE A 30 4.11 -3.15 -1.33
CA ILE A 30 2.96 -2.67 -0.55
C ILE A 30 1.73 -3.57 -0.72
N THR A 31 0.87 -3.55 0.29
CA THR A 31 -0.48 -4.09 0.21
C THR A 31 -1.46 -3.00 0.61
N ILE A 32 -2.41 -2.70 -0.26
CA ILE A 32 -3.50 -1.77 0.04
C ILE A 32 -4.68 -2.58 0.57
N LEU A 33 -5.22 -2.16 1.71
CA LEU A 33 -6.39 -2.76 2.33
C LEU A 33 -7.43 -1.67 2.58
N ASP A 34 -8.63 -1.81 2.01
CA ASP A 34 -9.68 -0.81 2.11
C ASP A 34 -10.73 -1.12 3.18
N ALA A 35 -11.67 -0.17 3.36
CA ALA A 35 -12.79 -0.30 4.28
C ALA A 35 -13.79 -1.40 3.92
N HIS A 36 -13.82 -1.80 2.65
CA HIS A 36 -14.66 -2.85 2.11
C HIS A 36 -14.01 -4.25 2.20
N ASN A 37 -12.87 -4.37 2.90
CA ASN A 37 -12.05 -5.57 2.97
C ASN A 37 -11.45 -6.03 1.62
N ASN A 38 -11.38 -5.17 0.61
CA ASN A 38 -10.60 -5.47 -0.59
C ASN A 38 -9.12 -5.38 -0.26
N ILE A 39 -8.38 -6.40 -0.70
CA ILE A 39 -6.94 -6.52 -0.47
C ILE A 39 -6.26 -6.51 -1.83
N LYS A 40 -5.49 -5.47 -2.09
CA LYS A 40 -4.72 -5.33 -3.33
C LYS A 40 -3.23 -5.44 -3.02
N LYS A 41 -2.66 -6.58 -3.39
CA LYS A 41 -1.23 -6.86 -3.21
C LYS A 41 -0.46 -6.35 -4.42
N TYR A 42 0.56 -5.54 -4.17
CA TYR A 42 1.49 -5.08 -5.18
C TYR A 42 2.80 -5.85 -5.05
N GLN A 43 3.44 -6.10 -6.18
CA GLN A 43 4.77 -6.70 -6.22
C GLN A 43 5.84 -5.68 -5.79
N LEU A 44 7.08 -6.15 -5.62
CA LEU A 44 8.22 -5.28 -5.35
C LEU A 44 8.40 -4.30 -6.53
N LYS A 45 8.23 -3.01 -6.27
CA LYS A 45 8.33 -1.94 -7.27
C LYS A 45 9.14 -0.78 -6.68
N THR A 46 9.62 0.13 -7.52
CA THR A 46 10.28 1.35 -7.04
C THR A 46 9.33 2.21 -6.22
N LYS A 47 9.86 2.98 -5.26
CA LYS A 47 9.09 3.93 -4.43
C LYS A 47 8.23 4.88 -5.28
N VAL A 48 8.74 5.31 -6.44
CA VAL A 48 8.02 6.17 -7.39
C VAL A 48 6.83 5.45 -8.03
N ALA A 49 7.02 4.20 -8.49
CA ALA A 49 5.94 3.41 -9.07
C ALA A 49 4.87 3.07 -8.01
N VAL A 50 5.28 2.77 -6.78
CA VAL A 50 4.38 2.56 -5.64
C VAL A 50 3.57 3.83 -5.33
N ALA A 51 4.19 5.01 -5.35
CA ALA A 51 3.48 6.27 -5.15
C ALA A 51 2.40 6.49 -6.22
N LYS A 52 2.72 6.20 -7.49
CA LYS A 52 1.75 6.25 -8.58
C LYS A 52 0.60 5.26 -8.36
N ASP A 53 0.90 4.02 -7.98
CA ASP A 53 -0.12 3.00 -7.69
C ASP A 53 -1.10 3.45 -6.58
N ILE A 54 -0.62 4.18 -5.55
CA ILE A 54 -1.44 4.72 -4.46
C ILE A 54 -2.34 5.85 -4.98
N VAL A 55 -1.80 6.80 -5.74
CA VAL A 55 -2.58 7.91 -6.30
C VAL A 55 -3.64 7.40 -7.28
N ASP A 56 -3.26 6.47 -8.16
CA ASP A 56 -4.18 5.82 -9.10
C ASP A 56 -5.29 5.06 -8.36
N TYR A 57 -4.99 4.50 -7.18
CA TYR A 57 -6.00 3.86 -6.34
C TYR A 57 -6.96 4.89 -5.75
N ILE A 58 -6.47 6.04 -5.28
CA ILE A 58 -7.34 7.12 -4.76
C ILE A 58 -8.27 7.63 -5.86
N GLU A 59 -7.75 7.93 -7.05
CA GLU A 59 -8.54 8.47 -8.17
C GLU A 59 -9.62 7.50 -8.66
N ARG A 60 -9.38 6.18 -8.60
CA ARG A 60 -10.37 5.16 -8.99
C ARG A 60 -11.43 4.86 -7.94
N ASN A 61 -11.21 5.24 -6.68
CA ASN A 61 -12.13 5.03 -5.57
C ASN A 61 -12.72 6.35 -5.04
N LYS A 62 -12.65 7.42 -5.85
CA LYS A 62 -13.46 8.63 -5.71
C LYS A 62 -14.93 8.30 -5.97
#